data_AF-A0A850S8Q6-F1
#
_entry.id   AF-A0A850S8Q6-F1
#
_cell.length_a   1.000
_cell.length_b   1.000
_cell.length_c   1.000
_cell.angle_alpha   90.00
_cell.angle_beta   90.00
_cell.angle_gamma   90.00
#
_symmetry.space_group_name_H-M   'P 1'
#
loop_
_entity.id
_entity.type
_entity.pdbx_description
1 polymer ?
#
loop_
_entity_poly.entity_id
_entity_poly.type
_entity_poly.pdbx_seq_one_letter_code
_entity_poly.pdbx_strand_id
1 'polypeptide(L)'
;MITILDFEASGLEPDSYPIQVAWNVGDEITSFLINPMTADDWDWWSSESELVHGIPRDFLIEHGSHIQDVAAAMVEHLSGTLVYSDAVSFDSFWCRRLFDAAGVQDKLLWRDFWFRINEGRPDSIPSSISWECGEWRRQLKQEALRNVILPEHKADNDVRIRMEIFRLATSG
;
A
#
# COMPACT_ATOMS: atom_id res chain seq x y z
N MET A 1 0.71 -16.74 -5.27
CA MET A 1 1.17 -15.35 -5.13
C MET A 1 0.00 -14.50 -4.68
N ILE A 2 0.22 -13.40 -3.97
CA ILE A 2 -0.86 -12.50 -3.49
C ILE A 2 -0.66 -11.12 -4.10
N THR A 3 -1.75 -10.36 -4.24
CA THR A 3 -1.71 -8.95 -4.64
C THR A 3 -1.66 -8.09 -3.39
N ILE A 4 -0.61 -7.30 -3.26
CA ILE A 4 -0.36 -6.37 -2.18
C ILE A 4 -0.55 -4.97 -2.76
N LEU A 5 -1.17 -4.10 -1.99
CA LEU A 5 -1.43 -2.73 -2.36
C LEU A 5 -1.10 -1.83 -1.18
N ASP A 6 -0.47 -0.70 -1.48
CA ASP A 6 -0.09 0.31 -0.50
C ASP A 6 -0.38 1.71 -1.04
N PHE A 7 -0.82 2.62 -0.17
CA PHE A 7 -0.96 4.05 -0.45
C PHE A 7 -0.09 4.88 0.49
N GLU A 8 0.52 5.92 -0.08
CA GLU A 8 0.98 7.07 0.68
C GLU A 8 -0.07 8.19 0.58
N ALA A 9 -0.18 9.01 1.61
CA ALA A 9 -1.20 10.05 1.69
C ALA A 9 -0.62 11.43 2.00
N SER A 10 -1.39 12.48 1.71
CA SER A 10 -1.08 13.84 2.14
C SER A 10 -1.04 13.99 3.66
N GLY A 11 -1.50 12.96 4.39
CA GLY A 11 -1.38 12.74 5.84
C GLY A 11 -2.53 11.91 6.40
N LEU A 12 -2.81 12.02 7.70
CA LEU A 12 -3.68 11.07 8.43
C LEU A 12 -5.03 11.65 8.89
N GLU A 13 -5.28 12.93 8.65
CA GLU A 13 -6.55 13.55 9.01
C GLU A 13 -7.68 13.10 8.06
N PRO A 14 -8.96 13.21 8.47
CA PRO A 14 -10.09 12.84 7.62
C PRO A 14 -10.16 13.58 6.27
N ASP A 15 -9.50 14.72 6.11
CA ASP A 15 -9.47 15.48 4.85
C ASP A 15 -8.27 15.10 3.95
N SER A 16 -7.40 14.20 4.41
CA SER A 16 -6.25 13.71 3.64
C SER A 16 -6.64 12.92 2.40
N TYR A 17 -5.74 12.85 1.41
CA TYR A 17 -5.96 12.17 0.14
C TYR A 17 -4.73 11.38 -0.31
N PRO A 18 -4.88 10.35 -1.16
CA PRO A 18 -3.74 9.59 -1.63
C PRO A 18 -2.84 10.43 -2.54
N ILE A 19 -1.53 10.30 -2.35
CA ILE A 19 -0.49 11.00 -3.12
C ILE A 19 0.37 10.04 -3.94
N GLN A 20 0.43 8.77 -3.52
CA GLN A 20 1.06 7.69 -4.26
C GLN A 20 0.26 6.42 -4.04
N VAL A 21 0.19 5.56 -5.04
CA VAL A 21 -0.34 4.20 -4.92
C VAL A 21 0.56 3.23 -5.64
N ALA A 22 0.75 2.04 -5.09
CA ALA A 22 1.39 0.95 -5.78
C ALA A 22 0.72 -0.38 -5.49
N TRP A 23 0.85 -1.31 -6.42
CA TRP A 23 0.41 -2.69 -6.26
C TRP A 23 1.22 -3.64 -7.11
N ASN A 24 1.18 -4.94 -6.77
CA ASN A 24 1.77 -5.97 -7.62
C ASN A 24 0.72 -6.85 -8.32
N VAL A 25 1.02 -7.24 -9.56
CA VAL A 25 0.35 -8.33 -10.28
C VAL A 25 1.41 -9.34 -10.67
N GLY A 26 1.36 -10.52 -10.05
CA GLY A 26 2.50 -11.41 -10.13
C GLY A 26 3.72 -10.77 -9.44
N ASP A 27 4.87 -10.83 -10.10
CA ASP A 27 6.12 -10.21 -9.63
C ASP A 27 6.29 -8.75 -10.11
N GLU A 28 5.38 -8.25 -10.94
CA GLU A 28 5.45 -6.90 -11.50
C GLU A 28 4.76 -5.90 -10.57
N ILE A 29 5.46 -4.81 -10.25
CA ILE A 29 4.94 -3.70 -9.43
C ILE A 29 4.57 -2.55 -10.35
N THR A 30 3.31 -2.09 -10.23
CA THR A 30 2.82 -0.86 -10.83
C THR A 30 2.74 0.22 -9.76
N SER A 31 3.12 1.45 -10.09
CA SER A 31 3.12 2.58 -9.15
C SER A 31 2.75 3.87 -9.85
N PHE A 32 2.00 4.73 -9.16
CA PHE A 32 1.60 6.04 -9.61
C PHE A 32 1.83 7.07 -8.52
N LEU A 33 2.42 8.20 -8.89
CA LEU A 33 2.23 9.45 -8.16
C LEU A 33 0.92 10.08 -8.63
N ILE A 34 0.16 10.67 -7.71
CA ILE A 34 -1.18 11.20 -8.00
C ILE A 34 -1.15 12.72 -7.92
N ASN A 35 -1.61 13.38 -8.99
CA ASN A 35 -1.65 14.84 -9.04
C ASN A 35 -2.88 15.37 -8.29
N PRO A 36 -2.70 16.09 -7.16
CA PRO A 36 -3.84 16.58 -6.39
C PRO A 36 -4.66 17.65 -7.11
N MET A 37 -4.10 18.35 -8.10
CA MET A 37 -4.82 19.36 -8.89
C MET A 37 -5.84 18.77 -9.86
N THR A 38 -5.91 17.44 -9.96
CA THR A 38 -6.85 16.73 -10.83
C THR A 38 -8.11 16.28 -10.11
N ALA A 39 -8.21 16.58 -8.80
CA ALA A 39 -9.41 16.48 -7.99
C ALA A 39 -9.88 17.89 -7.55
N ASP A 40 -11.18 18.07 -7.36
CA ASP A 40 -11.75 19.40 -7.05
C ASP A 40 -11.52 19.84 -5.58
N ASP A 41 -11.29 18.90 -4.64
CA ASP A 41 -11.31 19.15 -3.19
C ASP A 41 -10.06 18.65 -2.43
N TRP A 42 -8.96 18.40 -3.13
CA TRP A 42 -7.72 17.88 -2.55
C TRP A 42 -6.74 18.99 -2.14
N ASP A 43 -7.15 19.76 -1.13
CA ASP A 43 -6.38 20.92 -0.63
C ASP A 43 -5.57 20.62 0.64
N TRP A 44 -6.02 19.69 1.49
CA TRP A 44 -5.37 19.40 2.76
C TRP A 44 -3.96 18.80 2.59
N TRP A 45 -2.98 19.30 3.33
CA TRP A 45 -1.58 18.87 3.23
C TRP A 45 -0.87 18.91 4.58
N SER A 46 -0.18 17.83 4.94
CA SER A 46 0.68 17.76 6.12
C SER A 46 2.15 17.87 5.74
N SER A 47 2.85 18.85 6.33
CA SER A 47 4.30 18.96 6.21
C SER A 47 5.05 17.80 6.87
N GLU A 48 4.45 17.16 7.87
CA GLU A 48 5.01 15.95 8.50
C GLU A 48 4.96 14.77 7.53
N SER A 49 3.85 14.58 6.82
CA SER A 49 3.72 13.52 5.83
C SER A 49 4.62 13.77 4.63
N GLU A 50 4.76 15.01 4.17
CA GLU A 50 5.75 15.36 3.15
C GLU A 50 7.17 14.97 3.58
N LEU A 51 7.54 15.21 4.85
CA LEU A 51 8.85 14.83 5.38
C LEU A 51 9.04 13.31 5.44
N VAL A 52 8.01 12.58 5.90
CA VAL A 52 8.02 11.11 6.02
C VAL A 52 8.14 10.46 4.64
N HIS A 53 7.31 10.86 3.69
CA HIS A 53 7.28 10.28 2.35
C HIS A 53 8.40 10.85 1.47
N GLY A 54 8.90 12.06 1.74
CA GLY A 54 9.86 12.75 0.88
C GLY A 54 9.30 13.02 -0.52
N ILE A 55 8.02 13.38 -0.62
CA ILE A 55 7.32 13.74 -1.87
C ILE A 55 6.70 15.13 -1.68
N PRO A 56 7.34 16.20 -2.19
CA PRO A 56 6.78 17.54 -2.11
C PRO A 56 5.47 17.66 -2.90
N ARG A 57 4.52 18.46 -2.41
CA ARG A 57 3.24 18.68 -3.12
C ARG A 57 3.45 19.17 -4.54
N ASP A 58 4.33 20.16 -4.74
CA ASP A 58 4.61 20.73 -6.06
C ASP A 58 5.14 19.69 -7.06
N PHE A 59 5.89 18.69 -6.58
CA PHE A 59 6.36 17.58 -7.41
C PHE A 59 5.20 16.71 -7.93
N LEU A 60 4.18 16.47 -7.09
CA LEU A 60 2.96 15.77 -7.50
C LEU A 60 2.15 16.57 -8.51
N ILE A 61 2.11 17.90 -8.36
CA ILE A 61 1.42 18.79 -9.30
C ILE A 61 2.06 18.74 -10.68
N GLU A 62 3.39 18.69 -10.75
CA GLU A 62 4.14 18.69 -12.00
C GLU A 62 4.22 17.30 -12.65
N HIS A 63 4.39 16.24 -11.85
CA HIS A 63 4.72 14.90 -12.35
C HIS A 63 3.70 13.81 -12.01
N GLY A 64 2.70 14.12 -11.19
CA GLY A 64 1.65 13.18 -10.83
C GLY A 64 0.72 12.89 -12.01
N SER A 65 0.18 11.67 -12.02
CA SER A 65 -0.84 11.23 -12.96
C SER A 65 -2.21 11.77 -12.58
N HIS A 66 -3.08 11.90 -13.57
CA HIS A 66 -4.47 12.33 -13.37
C HIS A 66 -5.25 11.25 -12.61
N ILE A 67 -6.13 11.63 -11.67
CA ILE A 67 -6.86 10.65 -10.85
C ILE A 67 -7.63 9.60 -11.68
N GLN A 68 -8.18 9.99 -12.83
CA GLN A 68 -8.90 9.12 -13.76
C GLN A 68 -7.99 8.03 -14.34
N ASP A 69 -6.74 8.38 -14.70
CA ASP A 69 -5.79 7.41 -15.27
C ASP A 69 -5.38 6.39 -14.21
N VAL A 70 -5.13 6.86 -12.97
CA VAL A 70 -4.79 5.99 -11.84
C VAL A 70 -5.96 5.07 -11.49
N ALA A 71 -7.17 5.62 -11.38
CA ALA A 71 -8.37 4.83 -11.09
C ALA A 71 -8.69 3.81 -12.19
N ALA A 72 -8.51 4.18 -13.47
CA ALA A 72 -8.70 3.28 -14.60
C ALA A 72 -7.71 2.11 -14.54
N ALA A 73 -6.42 2.38 -14.30
CA ALA A 73 -5.40 1.33 -14.15
C ALA A 73 -5.69 0.40 -12.97
N MET A 74 -6.13 0.95 -11.82
CA MET A 74 -6.54 0.14 -10.68
C MET A 74 -7.74 -0.74 -11.00
N VAL A 75 -8.76 -0.21 -11.67
CA VAL A 75 -9.94 -0.99 -12.09
C VAL A 75 -9.54 -2.11 -13.05
N GLU A 76 -8.70 -1.82 -14.03
CA GLU A 76 -8.24 -2.80 -15.01
C GLU A 76 -7.49 -3.95 -14.35
N HIS A 77 -6.57 -3.64 -13.42
CA HIS A 77 -5.70 -4.64 -12.80
C HIS A 77 -6.33 -5.35 -11.60
N LEU A 78 -7.24 -4.69 -10.86
CA LEU A 78 -7.62 -5.11 -9.50
C LEU A 78 -9.12 -5.38 -9.31
N SER A 79 -9.98 -5.13 -10.30
CA SER A 79 -11.43 -5.34 -10.14
C SER A 79 -11.78 -6.79 -9.79
N GLY A 80 -12.44 -6.99 -8.65
CA GLY A 80 -12.81 -8.32 -8.15
C GLY A 80 -11.64 -9.14 -7.60
N THR A 81 -10.44 -8.55 -7.55
CA THR A 81 -9.25 -9.16 -6.94
C THR A 81 -9.25 -8.91 -5.44
N LEU A 82 -8.78 -9.91 -4.70
CA LEU A 82 -8.47 -9.78 -3.28
C LEU A 82 -7.10 -9.14 -3.11
N VAL A 83 -7.08 -7.90 -2.61
CA VAL A 83 -5.88 -7.14 -2.29
C VAL A 83 -5.54 -7.26 -0.80
N TYR A 84 -4.25 -7.28 -0.51
CA TYR A 84 -3.71 -7.35 0.84
C TYR A 84 -3.00 -6.04 1.19
N SER A 85 -3.27 -5.54 2.39
CA SER A 85 -2.60 -4.37 2.95
C SER A 85 -2.39 -4.62 4.44
N ASP A 86 -1.31 -4.10 5.04
CA ASP A 86 -1.12 -4.15 6.49
C ASP A 86 -1.74 -2.97 7.25
N ALA A 87 -2.43 -2.08 6.52
CA ALA A 87 -3.14 -0.92 7.04
C ALA A 87 -4.54 -0.78 6.38
N VAL A 88 -5.29 -1.88 6.27
CA VAL A 88 -6.55 -1.97 5.50
C VAL A 88 -7.50 -0.80 5.73
N SER A 89 -7.67 -0.34 6.97
CA SER A 89 -8.57 0.79 7.29
C SER A 89 -8.16 2.10 6.62
N PHE A 90 -6.86 2.34 6.46
CA PHE A 90 -6.31 3.53 5.83
C PHE A 90 -6.28 3.37 4.30
N ASP A 91 -5.72 2.28 3.79
CA ASP A 91 -5.60 2.08 2.34
C ASP A 91 -6.96 1.99 1.65
N SER A 92 -7.94 1.31 2.26
CA SER A 92 -9.30 1.28 1.70
C SER A 92 -10.01 2.63 1.77
N PHE A 93 -9.70 3.46 2.78
CA PHE A 93 -10.22 4.82 2.87
C PHE A 93 -9.69 5.69 1.73
N TRP A 94 -8.38 5.68 1.47
CA TRP A 94 -7.79 6.48 0.40
C TRP A 94 -8.12 5.93 -0.99
N CYS A 95 -8.22 4.61 -1.16
CA CYS A 95 -8.74 4.00 -2.38
C CYS A 95 -10.14 4.49 -2.70
N ARG A 96 -11.03 4.50 -1.69
CA ARG A 96 -12.39 4.99 -1.87
C ARG A 96 -12.43 6.46 -2.21
N ARG A 97 -11.60 7.29 -1.56
CA ARG A 97 -11.49 8.72 -1.91
C ARG A 97 -11.04 8.94 -3.34
N LEU A 98 -10.03 8.22 -3.82
CA LEU A 98 -9.58 8.27 -5.21
C LEU A 98 -10.71 7.89 -6.17
N PHE A 99 -11.42 6.80 -5.89
CA PHE A 99 -12.50 6.31 -6.75
C PHE A 99 -13.72 7.23 -6.74
N ASP A 100 -14.10 7.76 -5.58
CA ASP A 100 -15.19 8.72 -5.47
C ASP A 100 -14.86 10.00 -6.27
N ALA A 101 -13.63 10.53 -6.16
CA ALA A 101 -13.17 11.68 -6.93
C ALA A 101 -13.10 11.39 -8.45
N ALA A 102 -12.76 10.16 -8.84
CA ALA A 102 -12.73 9.73 -10.24
C ALA A 102 -14.12 9.34 -10.79
N GLY A 103 -15.16 9.27 -9.96
CA GLY A 103 -16.51 8.81 -10.36
C GLY A 103 -16.60 7.32 -10.69
N VAL A 104 -15.76 6.50 -10.06
CA VAL A 104 -15.61 5.06 -10.33
C VAL A 104 -16.12 4.25 -9.13
N GLN A 105 -16.73 3.09 -9.39
CA GLN A 105 -17.21 2.21 -8.32
C GLN A 105 -16.07 1.33 -7.76
N ASP A 106 -15.90 1.34 -6.44
CA ASP A 106 -15.03 0.39 -5.74
C ASP A 106 -15.55 -1.05 -5.82
N LYS A 107 -14.67 -1.95 -6.29
CA LYS A 107 -14.89 -3.39 -6.41
C LYS A 107 -13.73 -4.21 -5.87
N LEU A 108 -12.79 -3.59 -5.15
CA LEU A 108 -11.68 -4.29 -4.53
C LEU A 108 -12.17 -5.03 -3.29
N LEU A 109 -11.61 -6.21 -3.06
CA LEU A 109 -11.84 -6.97 -1.83
C LEU A 109 -10.58 -6.83 -0.97
N TRP A 110 -10.73 -6.41 0.28
CA TRP A 110 -9.59 -6.13 1.16
C TRP A 110 -9.38 -7.23 2.18
N ARG A 111 -8.12 -7.57 2.45
CA ARG A 111 -7.75 -8.43 3.57
C ARG A 111 -6.46 -7.97 4.22
N ASP A 112 -6.39 -8.17 5.54
CA ASP A 112 -5.19 -7.89 6.31
C ASP A 112 -4.01 -8.74 5.82
N PHE A 113 -2.88 -8.09 5.54
CA PHE A 113 -1.67 -8.73 5.08
C PHE A 113 -1.12 -9.70 6.14
N TRP A 114 -1.12 -9.30 7.41
CA TRP A 114 -0.59 -10.14 8.48
C TRP A 114 -1.43 -11.39 8.72
N PHE A 115 -2.74 -11.34 8.50
CA PHE A 115 -3.60 -12.52 8.47
C PHE A 115 -3.05 -13.56 7.49
N ARG A 116 -2.69 -13.14 6.27
CA ARG A 116 -2.12 -14.06 5.26
C ARG A 116 -0.74 -14.56 5.64
N ILE A 117 0.13 -13.71 6.17
CA ILE A 117 1.45 -14.14 6.65
C ILE A 117 1.30 -15.19 7.77
N ASN A 118 0.36 -14.99 8.69
CA ASN A 118 0.11 -15.93 9.78
C ASN A 118 -0.38 -17.31 9.31
N GLU A 119 -0.91 -17.45 8.08
CA GLU A 119 -1.27 -18.75 7.50
C GLU A 119 -0.03 -19.57 7.10
N GLY A 120 1.11 -18.91 6.83
CA GLY A 120 2.41 -19.55 6.56
C GLY A 120 3.28 -19.76 7.81
N ARG A 121 2.69 -19.57 8.99
CA ARG A 121 3.39 -19.64 10.28
C ARG A 121 3.88 -21.08 10.56
N PRO A 122 5.15 -21.28 10.95
CA PRO A 122 5.66 -22.59 11.36
C PRO A 122 4.85 -23.23 12.52
N ASP A 123 4.70 -24.55 12.50
CA ASP A 123 3.97 -25.32 13.53
C ASP A 123 4.56 -25.15 14.94
N SER A 124 5.85 -24.85 15.04
CA SER A 124 6.53 -24.59 16.32
C SER A 124 6.08 -23.31 17.01
N ILE A 125 5.43 -22.39 16.28
CA ILE A 125 4.87 -21.17 16.85
C ILE A 125 3.46 -21.50 17.40
N PRO A 126 3.05 -21.06 18.60
CA PRO A 126 1.78 -21.53 19.18
C PRO A 126 0.51 -20.98 18.50
N SER A 127 0.45 -19.67 18.19
CA SER A 127 -0.75 -19.04 17.61
C SER A 127 -0.44 -17.66 16.99
N SER A 128 -1.37 -17.10 16.21
CA SER A 128 -1.20 -15.77 15.56
C SER A 128 -1.13 -14.59 16.52
N ILE A 129 -1.66 -14.77 17.74
CA ILE A 129 -1.67 -13.77 18.82
C ILE A 129 -0.53 -13.97 19.83
N SER A 130 0.28 -15.02 19.66
CA SER A 130 1.39 -15.29 20.58
C SER A 130 2.52 -14.29 20.39
N TRP A 131 3.32 -14.09 21.45
CA TRP A 131 4.51 -13.25 21.39
C TRP A 131 5.49 -13.75 20.32
N GLU A 132 5.66 -15.08 20.22
CA GLU A 132 6.56 -15.74 19.26
C GLU A 132 6.14 -15.45 17.82
N CYS A 133 4.84 -15.39 17.55
CA CYS A 133 4.36 -14.98 16.23
C CYS A 133 4.67 -13.50 15.95
N GLY A 134 4.55 -12.64 16.96
CA GLY A 134 4.98 -11.24 16.87
C GLY A 134 6.47 -11.10 16.56
N GLU A 135 7.33 -11.86 17.23
CA GLU A 135 8.77 -11.88 16.95
C GLU A 135 9.10 -12.44 15.58
N TRP A 136 8.44 -13.52 15.18
CA TRP A 136 8.64 -14.11 13.86
C TRP A 136 8.28 -13.10 12.75
N ARG A 137 7.15 -12.40 12.87
CA ARG A 137 6.79 -11.29 11.95
C ARG A 137 7.85 -10.20 11.94
N ARG A 138 8.41 -9.84 13.11
CA ARG A 138 9.48 -8.84 13.21
C ARG A 138 10.75 -9.31 12.52
N GLN A 139 11.14 -10.56 12.69
CA GLN A 139 12.31 -11.16 12.04
C GLN A 139 12.14 -11.19 10.52
N LEU A 140 10.97 -11.60 10.02
CA LEU A 140 10.64 -11.54 8.59
C LEU A 140 10.77 -10.11 8.05
N LYS A 141 10.20 -9.11 8.74
CA LYS A 141 10.33 -7.71 8.33
C LYS A 141 11.79 -7.24 8.33
N GLN A 142 12.56 -7.55 9.37
CA GLN A 142 13.97 -7.19 9.45
C GLN A 142 14.82 -7.84 8.36
N GLU A 143 14.53 -9.09 7.99
CA GLU A 143 15.20 -9.77 6.90
C GLU A 143 14.80 -9.21 5.54
N ALA A 144 13.52 -8.95 5.32
CA ALA A 144 13.04 -8.31 4.11
C ALA A 144 13.68 -6.93 3.87
N LEU A 145 13.79 -6.11 4.92
CA LEU A 145 14.47 -4.80 4.86
C LEU A 145 15.98 -4.91 4.58
N ARG A 146 16.62 -6.03 4.96
CA ARG A 146 18.03 -6.29 4.60
C ARG A 146 18.18 -6.74 3.15
N ASN A 147 17.20 -7.47 2.62
CA ASN A 147 17.21 -7.98 1.25
C ASN A 147 16.77 -6.92 0.23
N VAL A 148 15.80 -6.08 0.61
CA VAL A 148 15.26 -4.98 -0.19
C VAL A 148 15.81 -3.68 0.37
N ILE A 149 16.98 -3.25 -0.15
CA ILE A 149 17.67 -2.03 0.29
C ILE A 149 17.01 -0.81 -0.37
N LEU A 150 15.79 -0.50 0.07
CA LEU A 150 14.98 0.64 -0.38
C LEU A 150 14.38 1.36 0.84
N PRO A 151 14.15 2.67 0.78
CA PRO A 151 13.49 3.38 1.86
C PRO A 151 12.02 2.96 1.99
N GLU A 152 11.56 2.77 3.23
CA GLU A 152 10.13 2.69 3.58
C GLU A 152 9.46 4.06 3.34
N HIS A 153 8.12 4.08 3.31
CA HIS A 153 7.27 5.25 3.05
C HIS A 153 7.32 5.74 1.60
N LYS A 154 7.38 4.75 0.69
CA LYS A 154 7.16 4.89 -0.74
C LYS A 154 6.37 3.66 -1.17
N ALA A 155 5.16 3.85 -1.67
CA ALA A 155 4.23 2.74 -1.90
C ALA A 155 4.84 1.57 -2.69
N ASP A 156 5.65 1.83 -3.73
CA ASP A 156 6.29 0.80 -4.54
C ASP A 156 7.41 0.04 -3.80
N ASN A 157 8.13 0.73 -2.92
CA ASN A 157 9.11 0.09 -2.05
C ASN A 157 8.41 -0.74 -0.98
N ASP A 158 7.34 -0.22 -0.38
CA ASP A 158 6.57 -0.91 0.64
C ASP A 158 5.91 -2.18 0.08
N VAL A 159 5.32 -2.12 -1.12
CA VAL A 159 4.86 -3.33 -1.83
C VAL A 159 6.01 -4.32 -2.02
N ARG A 160 7.19 -3.88 -2.47
CA ARG A 160 8.35 -4.77 -2.67
C ARG A 160 8.83 -5.42 -1.37
N ILE A 161 8.86 -4.66 -0.27
CA ILE A 161 9.23 -5.17 1.06
C ILE A 161 8.20 -6.21 1.52
N ARG A 162 6.90 -5.95 1.33
CA ARG A 162 5.83 -6.89 1.70
C ARG A 162 5.84 -8.15 0.83
N MET A 163 6.17 -8.05 -0.46
CA MET A 163 6.40 -9.21 -1.33
C MET A 163 7.55 -10.06 -0.81
N GLU A 164 8.64 -9.44 -0.35
CA GLU A 164 9.78 -10.17 0.23
C GLU A 164 9.42 -10.83 1.56
N ILE A 165 8.66 -10.16 2.43
CA ILE A 165 8.12 -10.77 3.66
C ILE A 165 7.30 -12.01 3.31
N PHE A 166 6.40 -11.91 2.32
CA PHE A 166 5.58 -13.04 1.86
C PHE A 166 6.44 -14.18 1.31
N ARG A 167 7.48 -13.87 0.53
CA ARG A 167 8.41 -14.87 0.01
C ARG A 167 9.13 -15.60 1.14
N LEU A 168 9.70 -14.87 2.10
CA LEU A 168 10.39 -15.44 3.27
C LEU A 168 9.46 -16.32 4.11
N ALA A 169 8.22 -15.88 4.31
CA ALA A 169 7.21 -16.63 5.08
C ALA A 169 6.73 -17.92 4.39
N THR A 170 6.91 -18.05 3.07
CA THR A 170 6.39 -19.18 2.28
C THR A 170 7.46 -20.07 1.66
N SER A 171 8.74 -19.69 1.76
CA SER A 171 9.88 -20.45 1.24
C SER A 171 10.46 -21.45 2.25
N GLY A 172 9.85 -21.57 3.44
CA GLY A 172 10.27 -22.45 4.54
C GLY A 172 9.53 -23.77 4.59
#